data_AF-A0A0K1R568-F1
#
_entry.id   AF-A0A0K1R568-F1
#
_cell.length_a   1.000
_cell.length_b   1.000
_cell.length_c   1.000
_cell.angle_alpha   90.00
_cell.angle_beta   90.00
_cell.angle_gamma   90.00
#
_symmetry.space_group_name_H-M   'P 1'
#
loop_
_entity.id
_entity.type
_entity.pdbx_description
1 polymer ?
#
loop_
_entity_poly.entity_id
_entity_poly.type
_entity_poly.pdbx_seq_one_letter_code
_entity_poly.pdbx_strand_id
1 'polypeptide(L)'
;QFLGLAADAAEAGDHTFASLISSVQTDESRHAQIGGPTLQILIENGKKAEAQKKVDIAFWRAWRLFSVLTGPVMDYYTPLEHRKQSFKEFMQEWIVAQFERALSDLGLDKPWYWDTFLQQLDQQHHGMHLGVWYWRPTVWWNPAAGVTPAERD
;
A
#
# COMPACT_ATOMS: atom_id res chain seq x y z
N GLN A 1 3.72 0.34 -4.89
CA GLN A 1 4.66 -0.14 -3.86
C GLN A 1 6.04 -0.44 -4.44
N PHE A 2 6.21 -1.41 -5.34
CA PHE A 2 7.54 -1.86 -5.79
C PHE A 2 8.40 -0.75 -6.42
N LEU A 3 7.78 0.17 -7.17
CA LEU A 3 8.47 1.37 -7.69
C LEU A 3 9.07 2.23 -6.58
N GLY A 4 8.31 2.50 -5.51
CA GLY A 4 8.78 3.24 -4.34
C GLY A 4 9.89 2.50 -3.60
N LEU A 5 9.71 1.19 -3.37
CA LEU A 5 10.70 0.37 -2.67
C LEU A 5 12.04 0.28 -3.43
N ALA A 6 12.02 0.17 -4.76
CA ALA A 6 13.24 0.20 -5.56
C ALA A 6 13.95 1.57 -5.47
N ALA A 7 13.19 2.66 -5.43
CA ALA A 7 13.75 4.00 -5.25
C ALA A 7 14.37 4.19 -3.86
N ASP A 8 13.69 3.71 -2.80
CA ASP A 8 14.19 3.76 -1.43
C ASP A 8 15.47 2.93 -1.26
N ALA A 9 15.53 1.75 -1.89
CA ALA A 9 16.72 0.90 -1.88
C ALA A 9 17.93 1.54 -2.57
N ALA A 10 17.70 2.23 -3.70
CA ALA A 10 18.75 2.97 -4.39
C ALA A 10 19.27 4.14 -3.54
N GLU A 11 18.38 4.84 -2.84
CA GLU A 11 18.71 5.93 -1.91
C GLU A 11 19.54 5.42 -0.72
N ALA A 12 19.21 4.24 -0.19
CA ALA A 12 19.95 3.57 0.87
C ALA A 12 21.31 2.98 0.41
N GLY A 13 21.66 3.10 -0.87
CA GLY A 13 22.88 2.56 -1.45
C GLY A 13 22.86 1.04 -1.73
N ASP A 14 21.71 0.38 -1.56
CA ASP A 14 21.54 -1.05 -1.89
C ASP A 14 21.12 -1.22 -3.36
N HIS A 15 22.09 -1.04 -4.25
CA HIS A 15 21.86 -1.15 -5.69
C HIS A 15 21.49 -2.56 -6.15
N THR A 16 21.92 -3.59 -5.42
CA THR A 16 21.54 -4.98 -5.69
C THR A 16 20.05 -5.18 -5.44
N PHE A 17 19.55 -4.73 -4.29
CA PHE A 17 18.13 -4.84 -3.96
C PHE A 17 17.27 -3.92 -4.84
N ALA A 18 17.73 -2.70 -5.13
CA ALA A 18 17.04 -1.81 -6.07
C ALA A 18 16.86 -2.45 -7.45
N SER A 19 17.92 -3.05 -8.00
CA SER A 19 17.88 -3.74 -9.30
C SER A 19 16.94 -4.95 -9.27
N LEU A 20 16.96 -5.73 -8.19
CA LEU A 20 16.05 -6.86 -7.99
C LEU A 20 14.58 -6.41 -8.01
N ILE A 21 14.22 -5.44 -7.18
CA ILE A 21 12.84 -4.98 -7.05
C ILE A 21 12.36 -4.33 -8.35
N SER A 22 13.21 -3.53 -9.01
CA SER A 22 12.90 -2.94 -10.30
C SER A 22 12.65 -4.02 -11.36
N SER A 23 13.47 -5.07 -11.42
CA SER A 23 13.29 -6.17 -12.36
C SER A 23 11.95 -6.86 -12.15
N VAL A 24 11.62 -7.23 -10.90
CA VAL A 24 10.34 -7.89 -10.57
C VAL A 24 9.16 -7.01 -10.97
N GLN A 25 9.23 -5.70 -10.70
CA GLN A 25 8.16 -4.76 -11.04
C GLN A 25 7.83 -4.74 -12.54
N THR A 26 8.83 -4.93 -13.42
CA THR A 26 8.58 -4.93 -14.86
C THR A 26 7.72 -6.11 -15.34
N ASP A 27 7.66 -7.20 -14.58
CA ASP A 27 6.82 -8.36 -14.89
C ASP A 27 5.39 -8.24 -14.34
N GLU A 28 5.16 -7.37 -13.36
CA GLU A 28 3.85 -7.22 -12.66
C GLU A 28 2.72 -6.85 -13.61
N SER A 29 2.93 -5.88 -14.51
CA SER A 29 1.88 -5.43 -15.44
C SER A 29 1.42 -6.53 -16.40
N ARG A 30 2.31 -7.48 -16.74
CA ARG A 30 2.03 -8.58 -17.68
C ARG A 30 0.91 -9.49 -17.18
N HIS A 31 0.80 -9.69 -15.87
CA HIS A 31 -0.17 -10.61 -15.28
C HIS A 31 -1.21 -9.91 -14.38
N ALA A 32 -0.89 -8.74 -13.80
CA ALA A 32 -1.86 -7.95 -13.05
C ALA A 32 -3.03 -7.45 -13.93
N GLN A 33 -2.82 -7.32 -15.25
CA GLN A 33 -3.86 -6.87 -16.20
C GLN A 33 -5.06 -7.82 -16.33
N ILE A 34 -4.96 -9.07 -15.88
CA ILE A 34 -6.01 -10.10 -16.08
C ILE A 34 -7.33 -9.73 -15.36
N GLY A 35 -7.24 -9.01 -14.24
CA GLY A 35 -8.42 -8.67 -13.42
C GLY A 35 -9.42 -7.74 -14.13
N GLY A 36 -8.93 -6.77 -14.90
CA GLY A 36 -9.78 -5.78 -15.58
C GLY A 36 -10.78 -6.41 -16.55
N PRO A 37 -10.34 -7.14 -17.59
CA PRO A 37 -11.23 -7.83 -18.52
C PRO A 37 -12.15 -8.86 -17.85
N THR A 38 -11.66 -9.53 -16.80
CA THR A 38 -12.48 -10.48 -16.04
C THR A 38 -13.66 -9.80 -15.35
N LEU A 39 -13.43 -8.62 -14.74
CA LEU A 39 -14.48 -7.83 -14.11
C LEU A 39 -15.47 -7.27 -15.15
N GLN A 40 -14.99 -6.81 -16.31
CA GLN A 40 -15.85 -6.35 -17.41
C GLN A 40 -16.85 -7.42 -17.81
N ILE A 41 -16.39 -8.66 -18.08
CA ILE A 41 -17.25 -9.78 -18.47
C ILE A 41 -18.31 -10.06 -17.39
N LEU A 42 -17.93 -10.05 -16.11
CA LEU A 42 -18.89 -10.25 -15.01
C LEU A 42 -19.97 -9.17 -15.03
N ILE A 43 -19.58 -7.90 -15.16
CA ILE A 43 -20.50 -6.75 -15.13
C ILE A 43 -21.46 -6.81 -16.32
N GLU A 44 -20.96 -7.05 -17.53
CA GLU A 44 -21.75 -7.19 -18.76
C GLU A 44 -22.77 -8.33 -18.68
N ASN A 45 -22.49 -9.36 -17.89
CA ASN A 45 -23.37 -10.53 -17.70
C ASN A 45 -24.24 -10.42 -16.43
N GLY A 46 -24.49 -9.20 -15.93
CA GLY A 46 -25.40 -8.96 -14.80
C GLY A 46 -24.86 -9.37 -13.44
N LYS A 47 -23.53 -9.55 -13.31
CA LYS A 47 -22.83 -9.94 -12.07
C LYS A 47 -22.09 -8.78 -11.40
N LYS A 48 -22.56 -7.54 -11.60
CA LYS A 48 -21.95 -6.34 -10.99
C LYS A 48 -21.87 -6.45 -9.46
N ALA A 49 -22.91 -6.92 -8.80
CA ALA A 49 -22.92 -7.04 -7.34
C ALA A 49 -21.87 -8.04 -6.82
N GLU A 50 -21.72 -9.18 -7.49
CA GLU A 50 -20.69 -10.17 -7.15
C GLU A 50 -19.28 -9.66 -7.46
N ALA A 51 -19.10 -8.92 -8.55
CA ALA A 51 -17.84 -8.26 -8.89
C ALA A 51 -17.45 -7.21 -7.83
N GLN A 52 -18.37 -6.31 -7.48
CA GLN A 52 -18.18 -5.29 -6.44
C GLN A 52 -17.78 -5.91 -5.11
N LYS A 53 -18.53 -6.92 -4.64
CA LYS A 53 -18.24 -7.60 -3.37
C LYS A 53 -16.84 -8.18 -3.32
N LYS A 54 -16.34 -8.75 -4.43
CA LYS A 54 -14.99 -9.32 -4.50
C LYS A 54 -13.94 -8.22 -4.42
N VAL A 55 -14.14 -7.12 -5.13
CA VAL A 55 -13.24 -5.96 -5.12
C VAL A 55 -13.19 -5.33 -3.73
N ASP A 56 -14.33 -5.11 -3.08
CA ASP A 56 -14.42 -4.59 -1.71
C ASP A 56 -13.64 -5.47 -0.73
N ILE A 57 -13.88 -6.78 -0.74
CA ILE A 57 -13.18 -7.70 0.19
C ILE A 57 -11.67 -7.70 -0.08
N ALA A 58 -11.26 -7.77 -1.35
CA ALA A 58 -9.86 -7.83 -1.72
C ALA A 58 -9.11 -6.55 -1.32
N PHE A 59 -9.68 -5.39 -1.63
CA PHE A 59 -9.07 -4.10 -1.30
C PHE A 59 -8.91 -3.93 0.20
N TRP A 60 -9.96 -4.19 1.00
CA TRP A 60 -9.88 -4.02 2.45
C TRP A 60 -8.81 -4.92 3.07
N ARG A 61 -8.74 -6.19 2.65
CA ARG A 61 -7.72 -7.12 3.15
C ARG A 61 -6.30 -6.70 2.75
N ALA A 62 -6.12 -6.23 1.51
CA ALA A 62 -4.85 -5.68 1.05
C ALA A 62 -4.45 -4.46 1.90
N TRP A 63 -5.36 -3.52 2.14
CA TRP A 63 -5.13 -2.37 3.02
C TRP A 63 -4.66 -2.78 4.42
N ARG A 64 -5.32 -3.75 5.06
CA ARG A 64 -4.91 -4.21 6.41
C ARG A 64 -3.46 -4.69 6.41
N LEU A 65 -3.08 -5.51 5.44
CA LEU A 65 -1.71 -6.03 5.35
C LEU A 65 -0.70 -4.92 4.99
N PHE A 66 -1.06 -4.03 4.07
CA PHE A 66 -0.23 -2.93 3.62
C PHE A 66 0.06 -1.93 4.76
N SER A 67 -0.95 -1.67 5.59
CA SER A 67 -0.84 -0.76 6.74
C SER A 67 0.12 -1.25 7.83
N VAL A 68 0.38 -2.55 7.95
CA VAL A 68 1.32 -3.11 8.94
C VAL A 68 2.70 -3.38 8.36
N LEU A 69 2.82 -3.68 7.05
CA LEU A 69 4.10 -4.02 6.43
C LEU A 69 4.79 -2.87 5.70
N THR A 70 4.04 -1.90 5.17
CA THR A 70 4.60 -0.79 4.39
C THR A 70 4.53 0.54 5.15
N GLY A 71 3.42 0.81 5.84
CA GLY A 71 3.26 2.04 6.61
C GLY A 71 4.39 2.28 7.62
N PRO A 72 4.72 1.32 8.51
CA PRO A 72 5.82 1.49 9.46
C PRO A 72 7.19 1.68 8.78
N VAL A 73 7.40 1.05 7.62
CA VAL A 73 8.67 1.15 6.90
C VAL A 73 8.89 2.59 6.42
N MET A 74 7.89 3.17 5.75
CA MET A 74 8.00 4.53 5.19
C MET A 74 8.13 5.59 6.28
N ASP A 75 7.32 5.52 7.33
CA ASP A 75 7.22 6.61 8.32
C ASP A 75 8.18 6.47 9.51
N TYR A 76 8.74 5.29 9.76
CA TYR A 76 9.58 5.05 10.94
C TYR A 76 10.92 4.38 10.66
N TYR A 77 11.02 3.52 9.64
CA TYR A 77 12.26 2.76 9.41
C TYR A 77 13.18 3.48 8.42
N THR A 78 12.62 4.14 7.41
CA THR A 78 13.39 5.01 6.52
C THR A 78 13.97 6.19 7.32
N PRO A 79 15.28 6.46 7.24
CA PRO A 79 15.90 7.61 7.90
C PRO A 79 15.23 8.92 7.49
N LEU A 80 15.11 9.86 8.43
CA LEU A 80 14.36 11.11 8.24
C LEU A 80 14.79 11.87 6.99
N GLU A 81 16.10 11.98 6.76
CA GLU A 81 16.72 12.65 5.62
C GLU A 81 16.40 12.02 4.25
N HIS A 82 15.94 10.76 4.25
CA HIS A 82 15.58 10.03 3.04
C HIS A 82 14.06 9.90 2.84
N ARG A 83 13.23 10.41 3.76
CA ARG A 83 11.78 10.41 3.62
C ARG A 83 11.36 11.47 2.59
N LYS A 84 10.88 11.02 1.43
CA LYS A 84 10.42 11.91 0.34
C LYS A 84 8.97 12.38 0.51
N GLN A 85 8.17 11.58 1.20
CA GLN A 85 6.77 11.80 1.52
C GLN A 85 6.37 10.85 2.65
N SER A 86 5.27 11.15 3.34
CA SER A 86 4.64 10.25 4.31
C SER A 86 3.93 9.07 3.64
N PHE A 87 3.64 8.03 4.42
CA PHE A 87 2.80 6.91 3.99
C PHE A 87 1.41 7.36 3.56
N LYS A 88 0.83 8.36 4.24
CA LYS A 88 -0.47 8.93 3.86
C LYS A 88 -0.42 9.59 2.50
N GLU A 89 0.56 10.46 2.26
CA GLU A 89 0.75 11.11 0.95
C GLU A 89 0.95 10.08 -0.15
N PHE A 90 1.79 9.07 0.10
CA PHE A 90 1.97 7.95 -0.83
C PHE A 90 0.64 7.24 -1.15
N MET A 91 -0.16 6.92 -0.13
CA MET A 91 -1.46 6.27 -0.31
C MET A 91 -2.41 7.15 -1.12
N GLN A 92 -2.50 8.44 -0.83
CA GLN A 92 -3.41 9.37 -1.52
C GLN A 92 -3.02 9.55 -2.99
N GLU A 93 -1.74 9.80 -3.25
CA GLU A 93 -1.25 10.16 -4.59
C GLU A 93 -1.17 8.94 -5.51
N TRP A 94 -0.67 7.80 -5.00
CA TRP A 94 -0.33 6.64 -5.83
C TRP A 94 -1.34 5.50 -5.74
N ILE A 95 -2.17 5.41 -4.71
CA ILE A 95 -3.09 4.26 -4.52
C ILE A 95 -4.55 4.70 -4.67
N VAL A 96 -4.99 5.67 -3.87
CA VAL A 96 -6.40 6.12 -3.80
C VAL A 96 -6.86 6.61 -5.17
N ALA A 97 -6.15 7.59 -5.75
CA ALA A 97 -6.53 8.19 -7.02
C ALA A 97 -6.58 7.18 -8.18
N GLN A 98 -5.64 6.22 -8.20
CA GLN A 98 -5.59 5.18 -9.23
C GLN A 98 -6.75 4.18 -9.07
N PHE A 99 -7.06 3.79 -7.84
CA PHE A 99 -8.15 2.86 -7.57
C PHE A 99 -9.51 3.48 -7.89
N GLU A 100 -9.76 4.74 -7.52
CA GLU A 100 -10.99 5.45 -7.88
C GLU A 100 -11.18 5.53 -9.40
N ARG A 101 -10.10 5.84 -10.14
CA ARG A 101 -10.13 5.83 -11.61
C ARG A 101 -10.49 4.45 -12.16
N ALA A 102 -9.80 3.41 -11.69
CA ALA A 102 -10.02 2.04 -12.17
C ALA A 102 -11.44 1.53 -11.90
N LEU A 103 -12.01 1.87 -10.73
CA LEU A 103 -13.42 1.55 -10.42
C LEU A 103 -14.37 2.27 -11.38
N SER A 104 -14.17 3.57 -11.58
CA SER A 104 -14.98 4.39 -12.48
C SER A 104 -14.95 3.87 -13.92
N ASP A 105 -13.76 3.54 -14.43
CA ASP A 105 -13.59 3.03 -15.80
C ASP A 105 -14.28 1.67 -16.01
N LEU A 106 -14.43 0.88 -14.94
CA LEU A 106 -15.13 -0.41 -14.95
C LEU A 106 -16.64 -0.28 -14.64
N GLY A 107 -17.14 0.91 -14.31
CA GLY A 107 -18.52 1.11 -13.88
C GLY A 107 -18.84 0.51 -12.49
N LEU A 108 -17.81 0.30 -11.67
CA LEU A 108 -17.93 -0.08 -10.26
C LEU A 108 -18.02 1.15 -9.37
N ASP A 109 -18.50 0.94 -8.15
CA ASP A 109 -18.70 1.98 -7.15
C ASP A 109 -17.53 1.98 -6.15
N LYS A 110 -17.31 3.11 -5.47
CA LYS A 110 -16.40 3.13 -4.32
C LYS A 110 -16.89 2.15 -3.25
N PRO A 111 -16.01 1.35 -2.64
CA PRO A 111 -16.40 0.45 -1.56
C PRO A 111 -17.14 1.20 -0.44
N TRP A 112 -18.12 0.56 0.20
CA TRP A 112 -18.97 1.20 1.21
C TRP A 112 -18.20 1.79 2.41
N TYR A 113 -16.99 1.30 2.68
CA TYR A 113 -16.12 1.76 3.76
C TYR A 113 -15.13 2.85 3.33
N TRP A 114 -15.24 3.41 2.12
CA TRP A 114 -14.20 4.27 1.54
C TRP A 114 -13.84 5.46 2.44
N ASP A 115 -14.82 6.14 3.02
CA ASP A 115 -14.55 7.27 3.92
C ASP A 115 -13.85 6.82 5.22
N THR A 116 -14.21 5.66 5.76
CA THR A 116 -13.50 5.03 6.89
C THR A 116 -12.07 4.68 6.51
N PHE A 117 -11.85 4.17 5.30
CA PHE A 117 -10.51 3.89 4.79
C PHE A 117 -9.67 5.18 4.70
N LEU A 118 -10.22 6.26 4.15
CA LEU A 118 -9.53 7.54 4.04
C LEU A 118 -9.19 8.13 5.42
N GLN A 119 -10.09 8.04 6.39
CA GLN A 119 -9.81 8.44 7.77
C GLN A 119 -8.71 7.59 8.43
N GLN A 120 -8.63 6.30 8.10
CA GLN A 120 -7.61 5.40 8.63
C GLN A 120 -6.20 5.71 8.15
N LEU A 121 -6.02 6.46 7.05
CA LEU A 121 -4.69 6.84 6.56
C LEU A 121 -3.91 7.67 7.58
N ASP A 122 -4.58 8.37 8.48
CA ASP A 122 -3.98 9.19 9.53
C ASP A 122 -3.59 8.42 10.81
N GLN A 123 -4.00 7.15 10.96
CA GLN A 123 -3.93 6.47 12.27
C GLN A 123 -3.52 5.00 12.21
N GLN A 124 -3.96 4.29 11.17
CA GLN A 124 -3.96 2.82 11.17
C GLN A 124 -2.55 2.23 11.23
N HIS A 125 -1.60 2.75 10.45
CA HIS A 125 -0.22 2.25 10.45
C HIS A 125 0.57 2.70 11.68
N HIS A 126 0.25 3.85 12.28
CA HIS A 126 0.87 4.28 13.54
C HIS A 126 0.55 3.31 14.69
N GLY A 127 -0.71 2.87 14.79
CA GLY A 127 -1.11 1.83 15.74
C GLY A 127 -0.43 0.48 15.47
N MET A 128 -0.32 0.10 14.19
CA MET A 128 0.39 -1.12 13.78
C MET A 128 1.88 -1.07 14.12
N HIS A 129 2.54 0.06 13.86
CA HIS A 129 3.94 0.31 14.20
C HIS A 129 4.18 0.17 15.70
N LEU A 130 3.40 0.88 16.51
CA LEU A 130 3.50 0.81 17.96
C LEU A 130 3.34 -0.64 18.45
N GLY A 131 2.39 -1.39 17.89
CA GLY A 131 2.22 -2.80 18.16
C GLY A 131 3.45 -3.64 17.79
N VAL A 132 3.92 -3.54 16.55
CA VAL A 132 5.10 -4.30 16.08
C VAL A 132 6.33 -3.98 16.93
N TRP A 133 6.56 -2.72 17.28
CA TRP A 133 7.72 -2.33 18.09
C TRP A 133 7.61 -2.77 19.56
N TYR A 134 6.43 -2.64 20.16
CA TYR A 134 6.21 -3.03 21.55
C TYR A 134 6.29 -4.55 21.73
N TRP A 135 5.68 -5.30 20.80
CA TRP A 135 5.74 -6.77 20.73
C TRP A 135 6.87 -7.28 19.84
N ARG A 136 7.96 -6.51 19.67
CA ARG A 136 9.10 -6.91 18.82
C ARG A 136 9.68 -8.32 19.06
N PRO A 137 9.61 -8.96 20.25
CA PRO A 137 10.05 -10.35 20.40
C PRO A 137 9.23 -11.37 19.58
N THR A 138 8.10 -10.98 18.99
CA THR A 138 7.23 -11.87 18.20
C THR A 138 7.43 -11.75 16.69
N VAL A 139 8.38 -10.94 16.23
CA VAL A 139 8.70 -10.77 14.80
C VAL A 139 10.15 -11.15 14.53
N TRP A 140 10.48 -11.42 13.26
CA TRP A 140 11.80 -11.94 12.85
C TRP A 140 12.76 -10.86 12.31
N TRP A 141 12.37 -9.59 12.36
CA TRP A 141 13.21 -8.44 12.05
C TRP A 141 13.30 -7.53 13.27
N ASN A 142 14.20 -6.55 13.25
CA ASN A 142 14.35 -5.58 14.34
C ASN A 142 13.59 -4.30 13.99
N PRO A 143 12.42 -4.02 14.59
CA PRO A 143 11.67 -2.80 14.29
C PRO A 143 12.42 -1.56 14.80
N ALA A 144 12.65 -0.56 13.94
CA ALA A 144 13.21 0.72 14.36
C ALA A 144 12.14 1.54 15.10
N ALA A 145 12.49 2.22 16.20
CA ALA A 145 11.51 2.98 16.98
C ALA A 145 10.97 4.20 16.20
N GLY A 146 11.86 4.94 15.52
CA GLY A 146 11.53 6.08 14.67
C GLY A 146 10.87 7.27 15.38
N VAL A 147 11.29 7.56 16.63
CA VAL A 147 10.64 8.56 17.50
C VAL A 147 11.65 9.45 18.23
N THR A 148 12.79 9.74 17.61
CA THR A 148 13.68 10.80 18.09
C THR A 148 12.95 12.16 18.06
N PRO A 149 13.43 13.21 18.76
CA PRO A 149 12.79 14.53 18.71
C PRO A 149 12.56 15.04 17.28
N ALA A 150 13.57 14.93 16.41
CA ALA A 150 13.48 15.37 15.02
C ALA A 150 12.48 14.58 14.17
N GLU A 151 12.24 13.31 14.49
CA GLU A 151 11.24 12.48 13.78
C GLU A 151 9.81 12.69 14.30
N ARG A 152 9.64 13.37 15.43
CA ARG A 152 8.34 13.65 16.05
C ARG A 152 7.81 15.05 15.77
N ASP A 153 8.67 15.95 15.31
CA ASP A 153 8.33 17.32 14.88
C ASP A 153 7.68 17.31 13.50
#